data_AF-A0AAE1VV41-F1
#
_entry.id   AF-A0AAE1VV41-F1
#
_cell.length_a   1.000
_cell.length_b   1.000
_cell.length_c   1.000
_cell.angle_alpha   90.00
_cell.angle_beta   90.00
_cell.angle_gamma   90.00
#
_symmetry.space_group_name_H-M   'P 1'
#
loop_
_entity.id
_entity.type
_entity.pdbx_description
1 polymer ?
#
loop_
_entity_poly.entity_id
_entity_poly.type
_entity_poly.pdbx_seq_one_letter_code
_entity_poly.pdbx_strand_id
1 'polypeptide(L)'
;MPAGEFCHPSLPPPPPPPPPPPGSAEEEEWVWTQIKAEARRDAEAEPALASYLYSTILSHSSLERSLSFHLGNKLCSSTLLSTLLYDLFLNIFSNDPSLRSATVADLRAARFRDPACVSFSHCLLNYKGFLACQAHRVAHKLWTQSRRPLALALQSRISDVFAVDIHPAAKIGKGILFDHATGVVVGETAVIGNNVSILHHVTLGGTGNFGGDRHPKIGDGVC
;
A
#
# COMPACT_ATOMS: atom_id res chain seq x y z
N MET A 1 31.31 -40.52 22.31
CA MET A 1 30.18 -40.04 21.49
C MET A 1 29.10 -39.55 22.44
N PRO A 2 28.93 -38.23 22.73
CA PRO A 2 27.78 -37.79 23.48
C PRO A 2 26.55 -37.71 22.55
N ALA A 3 25.40 -38.05 23.10
CA ALA A 3 24.12 -38.13 22.42
C ALA A 3 23.69 -36.78 21.85
N GLY A 4 23.19 -36.79 20.61
CA GLY A 4 22.63 -35.61 19.96
C GLY A 4 21.33 -35.18 20.65
N GLU A 5 21.28 -33.91 21.06
CA GLU A 5 20.04 -33.24 21.44
C GLU A 5 19.12 -33.19 20.22
N PHE A 6 18.02 -33.94 20.30
CA PHE A 6 16.93 -33.82 19.34
C PHE A 6 16.27 -32.45 19.55
N CYS A 7 16.49 -31.55 18.60
CA CYS A 7 15.80 -30.28 18.52
C CYS A 7 14.30 -30.56 18.32
N HIS A 8 13.50 -30.35 19.37
CA HIS A 8 12.04 -30.45 19.27
C HIS A 8 11.54 -29.39 18.28
N PRO A 9 10.63 -29.74 17.34
CA PRO A 9 9.99 -28.73 16.50
C PRO A 9 9.25 -27.75 17.40
N SER A 10 9.62 -26.47 17.32
CA SER A 10 8.93 -25.39 17.99
C SER A 10 7.45 -25.43 17.63
N LEU A 11 6.59 -25.39 18.65
CA LEU A 11 5.14 -25.34 18.45
C LEU A 11 4.80 -24.17 17.52
N PRO A 12 3.88 -24.37 16.55
CA PRO A 12 3.45 -23.27 15.69
C PRO A 12 2.90 -22.14 16.57
N PRO A 13 3.21 -20.88 16.24
CA PRO A 13 2.73 -19.75 17.02
C PRO A 13 1.19 -19.77 17.10
N PRO A 14 0.60 -19.33 18.23
CA PRO A 14 -0.84 -19.32 18.39
C PRO A 14 -1.50 -18.53 17.25
N PRO A 15 -2.69 -18.96 16.79
CA PRO A 15 -3.41 -18.24 15.74
C PRO A 15 -3.68 -16.80 16.18
N PRO A 16 -3.62 -15.84 15.25
CA PRO A 16 -3.88 -14.45 15.58
C PRO A 16 -5.32 -14.27 16.09
N PRO A 17 -5.56 -13.28 16.97
CA PRO A 17 -6.90 -12.98 17.44
C PRO A 17 -7.84 -12.67 16.27
N PRO A 18 -9.15 -12.96 16.39
CA PRO A 18 -10.09 -12.72 15.30
C PRO A 18 -10.10 -11.24 14.88
N PRO A 19 -10.28 -10.94 13.59
CA PRO A 19 -10.28 -9.56 13.10
C PRO A 19 -11.46 -8.78 13.69
N PRO A 20 -11.24 -7.53 14.14
CA PRO A 20 -12.33 -6.66 14.57
C PRO A 20 -13.24 -6.28 13.38
N PRO A 21 -14.45 -5.78 13.66
CA PRO A 21 -15.37 -5.30 12.63
C PRO A 21 -14.71 -4.22 11.75
N PRO A 22 -14.92 -4.24 10.43
CA PRO A 22 -14.42 -3.21 9.53
C PRO A 22 -14.91 -1.80 9.93
N GLY A 23 -14.00 -0.83 9.95
CA GLY A 23 -14.28 0.56 10.30
C GLY A 23 -14.32 0.87 11.80
N SER A 24 -13.97 -0.10 12.66
CA SER A 24 -13.86 0.14 14.11
C SER A 24 -12.57 0.90 14.46
N ALA A 25 -12.60 1.64 15.59
CA ALA A 25 -11.44 2.42 16.04
C ALA A 25 -10.21 1.54 16.38
N GLU A 26 -10.42 0.26 16.69
CA GLU A 26 -9.39 -0.71 17.06
C GLU A 26 -8.80 -1.45 15.86
N GLU A 27 -9.38 -1.26 14.67
CA GLU A 27 -9.01 -2.02 13.48
C GLU A 27 -7.58 -1.77 13.03
N GLU A 28 -7.18 -0.50 13.00
CA GLU A 28 -5.84 -0.08 12.60
C GLU A 28 -4.77 -0.69 13.53
N GLU A 29 -5.00 -0.61 14.84
CA GLU A 29 -4.10 -1.17 15.86
C GLU A 29 -3.99 -2.70 15.74
N TRP A 30 -5.12 -3.37 15.49
CA TRP A 30 -5.12 -4.82 15.27
C TRP A 30 -4.32 -5.20 14.03
N VAL A 31 -4.55 -4.53 12.88
CA VAL A 31 -3.80 -4.78 11.63
C VAL A 31 -2.31 -4.52 11.85
N TRP A 32 -1.97 -3.43 12.52
CA TRP A 32 -0.58 -3.09 12.82
C TRP A 32 0.10 -4.13 13.73
N THR A 33 -0.61 -4.62 14.74
CA THR A 33 -0.13 -5.72 15.60
C THR A 33 0.15 -6.98 14.78
N GLN A 34 -0.72 -7.34 13.83
CA GLN A 34 -0.48 -8.46 12.93
C GLN A 34 0.78 -8.26 12.09
N ILE A 35 0.94 -7.09 11.48
CA ILE A 35 2.10 -6.75 10.66
C ILE A 35 3.40 -6.89 11.45
N LYS A 36 3.45 -6.39 12.69
CA LYS A 36 4.65 -6.52 13.55
C LYS A 36 4.94 -7.98 13.92
N ALA A 37 3.92 -8.76 14.21
CA ALA A 37 4.08 -10.17 14.54
C ALA A 37 4.57 -10.98 13.35
N GLU A 38 4.02 -10.74 12.16
CA GLU A 38 4.44 -11.34 10.89
C GLU A 38 5.89 -10.96 10.55
N ALA A 39 6.23 -9.67 10.59
CA ALA A 39 7.57 -9.18 10.29
C ALA A 39 8.63 -9.71 11.28
N ARG A 40 8.26 -9.93 12.55
CA ARG A 40 9.18 -10.53 13.53
C ARG A 40 9.51 -11.97 13.17
N ARG A 41 8.49 -12.77 12.84
CA ARG A 41 8.69 -14.16 12.39
C ARG A 41 9.57 -14.22 11.14
N ASP A 42 9.31 -13.35 10.17
CA ASP A 42 10.09 -13.32 8.93
C ASP A 42 11.54 -12.88 9.19
N ALA A 43 11.78 -11.93 10.10
CA ALA A 43 13.13 -11.48 10.47
C ALA A 43 13.93 -12.56 11.22
N GLU A 44 13.27 -13.38 12.03
CA GLU A 44 13.87 -14.52 12.71
C GLU A 44 14.19 -15.67 11.74
N ALA A 45 13.32 -15.89 10.75
CA ALA A 45 13.46 -16.96 9.78
C ALA A 45 14.44 -16.64 8.63
N GLU A 46 14.56 -15.39 8.23
CA GLU A 46 15.39 -14.96 7.09
C GLU A 46 16.37 -13.84 7.50
N PRO A 47 17.61 -14.20 7.93
CA PRO A 47 18.62 -13.24 8.39
C PRO A 47 18.98 -12.17 7.36
N ALA A 48 18.91 -12.48 6.06
CA ALA A 48 19.23 -11.51 5.01
C ALA A 48 18.23 -10.34 4.97
N LEU A 49 16.99 -10.56 5.42
CA LEU A 49 15.93 -9.55 5.45
C LEU A 49 15.76 -8.90 6.82
N ALA A 50 16.35 -9.45 7.89
CA ALA A 50 16.14 -9.02 9.26
C ALA A 50 16.34 -7.52 9.47
N SER A 51 17.45 -6.95 8.98
CA SER A 51 17.76 -5.52 9.12
C SER A 51 16.78 -4.63 8.36
N TYR A 52 16.31 -5.07 7.20
CA TYR A 52 15.31 -4.36 6.41
C TYR A 52 13.92 -4.39 7.08
N LEU A 53 13.51 -5.55 7.59
CA LEU A 53 12.26 -5.70 8.34
C LEU A 53 12.30 -4.91 9.65
N TYR A 54 13.45 -4.86 10.31
CA TYR A 54 13.62 -4.05 11.51
C TYR A 54 13.48 -2.55 11.23
N SER A 55 14.21 -2.05 10.24
CA SER A 55 14.17 -0.63 9.90
C SER A 55 12.82 -0.19 9.33
N THR A 56 12.13 -1.06 8.59
CA THR A 56 10.87 -0.72 7.90
C THR A 56 9.61 -0.98 8.75
N ILE A 57 9.66 -1.91 9.70
CA ILE A 57 8.49 -2.31 10.50
C ILE A 57 8.81 -2.30 12.00
N LEU A 58 9.74 -3.13 12.46
CA LEU A 58 9.82 -3.46 13.90
C LEU A 58 10.24 -2.26 14.77
N SER A 59 11.05 -1.36 14.21
CA SER A 59 11.50 -0.13 14.87
C SER A 59 10.45 0.98 14.94
N HIS A 60 9.33 0.83 14.23
CA HIS A 60 8.25 1.82 14.22
C HIS A 60 7.11 1.49 15.18
N SER A 61 6.38 2.53 15.56
CA SER A 61 5.25 2.46 16.50
C SER A 61 3.89 2.55 15.81
N SER A 62 3.80 2.92 14.53
CA SER A 62 2.53 3.00 13.80
C SER A 62 2.66 2.60 12.33
N LEU A 63 1.53 2.21 11.74
CA LEU A 63 1.42 1.82 10.34
C LEU A 63 1.81 2.98 9.40
N GLU A 64 1.37 4.20 9.67
CA GLU A 64 1.67 5.36 8.82
C GLU A 64 3.17 5.62 8.75
N ARG A 65 3.88 5.49 9.87
CA ARG A 65 5.33 5.75 9.92
C ARG A 65 6.08 4.70 9.11
N SER A 66 5.72 3.42 9.28
CA SER A 66 6.27 2.32 8.47
C SER A 66 5.97 2.46 6.98
N LEU A 67 4.72 2.75 6.62
CA LEU A 67 4.32 2.93 5.23
C LEU A 67 5.05 4.13 4.60
N SER A 68 5.14 5.24 5.33
CA SER A 68 5.86 6.44 4.86
C SER A 68 7.35 6.16 4.66
N PHE A 69 7.97 5.43 5.59
CA PHE A 69 9.38 5.06 5.50
C PHE A 69 9.62 4.17 4.27
N HIS A 70 8.76 3.17 4.09
CA HIS A 70 8.86 2.25 2.96
C HIS A 70 8.66 2.97 1.61
N LEU A 71 7.58 3.74 1.47
CA LEU A 71 7.31 4.52 0.26
C LEU A 71 8.42 5.53 -0.03
N GLY A 72 8.96 6.19 0.99
CA GLY A 72 10.09 7.11 0.85
C GLY A 72 11.32 6.44 0.25
N ASN A 73 11.66 5.23 0.71
CA ASN A 73 12.76 4.46 0.14
C ASN A 73 12.46 3.88 -1.24
N LYS A 74 11.23 3.43 -1.51
CA LYS A 74 10.86 2.85 -2.81
C LYS A 74 10.81 3.89 -3.93
N LEU A 75 10.34 5.10 -3.65
CA LEU A 75 10.06 6.12 -4.66
C LEU A 75 11.19 7.14 -4.85
N CYS A 76 12.27 7.06 -4.05
CA CYS A 76 13.39 8.00 -4.14
C CYS A 76 14.07 7.96 -5.52
N SER A 77 14.78 9.03 -5.82
CA SER A 77 15.62 9.19 -7.01
C SER A 77 16.73 10.21 -6.73
N SER A 78 17.58 10.49 -7.72
CA SER A 78 18.53 11.60 -7.65
C SER A 78 17.86 12.97 -7.49
N THR A 79 16.57 13.09 -7.85
CA THR A 79 15.77 14.32 -7.70
C THR A 79 15.03 14.36 -6.38
N LEU A 80 14.48 13.22 -5.92
CA LEU A 80 13.63 13.13 -4.73
C LEU A 80 14.29 12.24 -3.69
N LEU A 81 14.86 12.84 -2.65
CA LEU A 81 15.52 12.11 -1.56
C LEU A 81 14.52 11.27 -0.75
N SER A 82 14.95 10.10 -0.27
CA SER A 82 14.09 9.20 0.51
C SER A 82 13.59 9.84 1.81
N THR A 83 14.44 10.63 2.49
CA THR A 83 14.08 11.37 3.71
C THR A 83 13.03 12.45 3.45
N LEU A 84 13.17 13.20 2.34
CA LEU A 84 12.18 14.18 1.90
C LEU A 84 10.82 13.52 1.63
N LEU A 85 10.83 12.40 0.91
CA LEU A 85 9.60 11.66 0.61
C LEU A 85 8.99 11.06 1.87
N TYR A 86 9.80 10.54 2.79
CA TYR A 86 9.35 10.06 4.09
C TYR A 86 8.59 11.14 4.87
N ASP A 87 9.17 12.33 5.00
CA ASP A 87 8.53 13.46 5.70
C ASP A 87 7.22 13.89 5.00
N LEU A 88 7.22 13.91 3.66
CA LEU A 88 6.06 14.22 2.85
C LEU A 88 4.90 13.23 3.09
N PHE A 89 5.18 11.94 3.01
CA PHE A 89 4.19 10.89 3.25
C PHE A 89 3.68 10.94 4.68
N LEU A 90 4.59 11.01 5.66
CA LEU A 90 4.25 10.99 7.08
C LEU A 90 3.37 12.19 7.45
N ASN A 91 3.72 13.38 6.97
CA ASN A 91 2.92 14.58 7.20
C ASN A 91 1.49 14.41 6.66
N ILE A 92 1.34 13.92 5.43
CA ILE A 92 0.02 13.78 4.79
C ILE A 92 -0.82 12.69 5.48
N PHE A 93 -0.26 11.53 5.81
CA PHE A 93 -0.98 10.47 6.53
C PHE A 93 -1.36 10.88 7.97
N SER A 94 -0.47 11.61 8.65
CA SER A 94 -0.74 12.05 10.03
C SER A 94 -1.89 13.05 10.10
N ASN A 95 -1.98 13.93 9.09
CA ASN A 95 -2.98 14.99 9.03
C ASN A 95 -4.29 14.60 8.33
N ASP A 96 -4.38 13.40 7.75
CA ASP A 96 -5.58 12.95 7.03
C ASP A 96 -6.06 11.55 7.50
N PRO A 97 -6.99 11.49 8.46
CA PRO A 97 -7.56 10.22 8.95
C PRO A 97 -8.24 9.40 7.86
N SER A 98 -8.74 10.03 6.79
CA SER A 98 -9.39 9.32 5.69
C SER A 98 -8.39 8.46 4.92
N LEU A 99 -7.13 8.92 4.80
CA LEU A 99 -6.07 8.16 4.17
C LEU A 99 -5.66 6.95 5.00
N ARG A 100 -5.58 7.10 6.33
CA ARG A 100 -5.31 5.96 7.22
C ARG A 100 -6.39 4.89 7.12
N SER A 101 -7.66 5.30 7.16
CA SER A 101 -8.79 4.39 6.95
C SER A 101 -8.73 3.71 5.58
N ALA A 102 -8.32 4.42 4.53
CA ALA A 102 -8.16 3.84 3.21
C ALA A 102 -7.03 2.81 3.14
N THR A 103 -5.88 3.10 3.76
CA THR A 103 -4.74 2.17 3.87
C THR A 103 -5.16 0.86 4.52
N VAL A 104 -5.85 0.93 5.67
CA VAL A 104 -6.33 -0.26 6.39
C VAL A 104 -7.34 -1.05 5.55
N ALA A 105 -8.27 -0.36 4.88
CA ALA A 105 -9.25 -1.01 4.00
C ALA A 105 -8.57 -1.72 2.81
N ASP A 106 -7.55 -1.11 2.20
CA ASP A 106 -6.82 -1.69 1.07
C ASP A 106 -5.97 -2.89 1.51
N LEU A 107 -5.35 -2.85 2.69
CA LEU A 107 -4.66 -4.01 3.29
C LEU A 107 -5.62 -5.20 3.50
N ARG A 108 -6.83 -4.92 4.01
CA ARG A 108 -7.86 -5.95 4.15
C ARG A 108 -8.35 -6.47 2.81
N ALA A 109 -8.56 -5.60 1.85
CA ALA A 109 -8.95 -6.00 0.50
C ALA A 109 -7.96 -7.00 -0.10
N ALA A 110 -6.65 -6.74 0.04
CA ALA A 110 -5.62 -7.69 -0.34
C ALA A 110 -5.72 -8.99 0.46
N ARG A 111 -5.68 -8.91 1.80
CA ARG A 111 -5.64 -10.09 2.67
C ARG A 111 -6.82 -11.06 2.48
N PHE A 112 -8.00 -10.53 2.18
CA PHE A 112 -9.24 -11.31 2.11
C PHE A 112 -9.73 -11.61 0.70
N ARG A 113 -9.29 -10.87 -0.33
CA ARG A 113 -9.76 -11.09 -1.71
C ARG A 113 -8.68 -11.62 -2.64
N ASP A 114 -7.40 -11.50 -2.29
CA ASP A 114 -6.32 -12.15 -3.03
C ASP A 114 -5.92 -13.47 -2.34
N PRO A 115 -6.15 -14.64 -2.98
CA PRO A 115 -5.72 -15.93 -2.46
C PRO A 115 -4.20 -16.06 -2.25
N ALA A 116 -3.38 -15.30 -3.00
CA ALA A 116 -1.93 -15.28 -2.85
C ALA A 116 -1.46 -14.41 -1.69
N CYS A 117 -2.33 -13.53 -1.16
CA CYS A 117 -2.01 -12.64 -0.06
C CYS A 117 -2.14 -13.35 1.29
N VAL A 118 -1.07 -14.06 1.67
CA VAL A 118 -1.04 -14.85 2.90
C VAL A 118 -0.96 -14.00 4.18
N SER A 119 -0.46 -12.76 4.10
CA SER A 119 -0.17 -11.91 5.28
C SER A 119 -0.33 -10.42 5.01
N PHE A 120 -0.55 -9.63 6.06
CA PHE A 120 -0.62 -8.17 5.95
C PHE A 120 0.75 -7.54 5.71
N SER A 121 1.81 -8.06 6.33
CA SER A 121 3.18 -7.59 6.17
C SER A 121 3.67 -7.75 4.73
N HIS A 122 3.35 -8.88 4.06
CA HIS A 122 3.74 -9.08 2.67
C HIS A 122 2.98 -8.15 1.72
N CYS A 123 1.71 -7.86 2.01
CA CYS A 123 1.00 -6.80 1.29
C CYS A 123 1.70 -5.45 1.47
N LEU A 124 1.95 -5.03 2.71
CA LEU A 124 2.62 -3.77 3.01
C LEU A 124 3.99 -3.64 2.31
N LEU A 125 4.80 -4.70 2.29
CA LEU A 125 6.17 -4.64 1.80
C LEU A 125 6.29 -4.87 0.29
N ASN A 126 5.50 -5.79 -0.27
CA ASN A 126 5.77 -6.37 -1.58
C ASN A 126 4.65 -6.12 -2.61
N TYR A 127 3.45 -5.74 -2.19
CA TYR A 127 2.33 -5.54 -3.12
C TYR A 127 2.44 -4.17 -3.77
N LYS A 128 3.02 -4.14 -4.97
CA LYS A 128 3.19 -2.90 -5.74
C LYS A 128 1.87 -2.18 -6.03
N GLY A 129 0.77 -2.93 -6.22
CA GLY A 129 -0.56 -2.34 -6.43
C GLY A 129 -1.06 -1.60 -5.19
N PHE A 130 -0.90 -2.20 -4.02
CA PHE A 130 -1.19 -1.55 -2.73
C PHE A 130 -0.33 -0.29 -2.53
N LEU A 131 0.99 -0.42 -2.70
CA LEU A 131 1.94 0.68 -2.52
C LEU A 131 1.68 1.84 -3.49
N ALA A 132 1.43 1.53 -4.76
CA ALA A 132 1.08 2.54 -5.77
C ALA A 132 -0.22 3.25 -5.43
N CYS A 133 -1.24 2.53 -4.94
CA CYS A 133 -2.51 3.13 -4.52
C CYS A 133 -2.31 4.12 -3.37
N GLN A 134 -1.55 3.76 -2.33
CA GLN A 134 -1.30 4.66 -1.20
C GLN A 134 -0.48 5.89 -1.62
N ALA A 135 0.54 5.70 -2.45
CA ALA A 135 1.33 6.81 -2.99
C ALA A 135 0.50 7.73 -3.90
N HIS A 136 -0.41 7.17 -4.70
CA HIS A 136 -1.38 7.94 -5.50
C HIS A 136 -2.27 8.80 -4.61
N ARG A 137 -2.79 8.27 -3.50
CA ARG A 137 -3.62 9.09 -2.59
C ARG A 137 -2.90 10.32 -2.06
N VAL A 138 -1.59 10.20 -1.81
CA VAL A 138 -0.73 11.34 -1.45
C VAL A 138 -0.54 12.29 -2.63
N ALA A 139 -0.29 11.77 -3.84
CA ALA A 139 -0.25 12.58 -5.06
C ALA A 139 -1.57 13.34 -5.31
N HIS A 140 -2.70 12.69 -5.08
CA HIS A 140 -4.04 13.29 -5.15
C HIS A 140 -4.20 14.42 -4.14
N LYS A 141 -3.76 14.21 -2.90
CA LYS A 141 -3.79 15.27 -1.89
C LYS A 141 -2.96 16.48 -2.33
N LEU A 142 -1.75 16.26 -2.83
CA LEU A 142 -0.89 17.32 -3.37
C LEU A 142 -1.54 18.05 -4.54
N TRP A 143 -2.22 17.32 -5.43
CA TRP A 143 -2.96 17.90 -6.54
C TRP A 143 -4.08 18.83 -6.07
N THR A 144 -4.87 18.41 -5.07
CA THR A 144 -5.95 19.22 -4.48
C THR A 144 -5.43 20.44 -3.70
N GLN A 145 -4.19 20.39 -3.20
CA GLN A 145 -3.51 21.51 -2.55
C GLN A 145 -2.77 22.43 -3.54
N SER A 146 -3.06 22.32 -4.84
CA SER A 146 -2.41 23.09 -5.91
C SER A 146 -0.89 22.86 -6.04
N ARG A 147 -0.34 21.82 -5.40
CA ARG A 147 1.07 21.39 -5.55
C ARG A 147 1.24 20.46 -6.75
N ARG A 148 0.66 20.83 -7.89
CA ARG A 148 0.54 19.97 -9.09
C ARG A 148 1.88 19.48 -9.66
N PRO A 149 2.94 20.31 -9.75
CA PRO A 149 4.23 19.83 -10.25
C PRO A 149 4.79 18.68 -9.42
N LEU A 150 4.65 18.74 -8.08
CA LEU A 150 5.10 17.67 -7.19
C LEU A 150 4.20 16.43 -7.29
N ALA A 151 2.89 16.62 -7.43
CA ALA A 151 1.96 15.51 -7.65
C ALA A 151 2.30 14.73 -8.94
N LEU A 152 2.64 15.44 -10.02
CA LEU A 152 3.06 14.83 -11.29
C LEU A 152 4.45 14.18 -11.19
N ALA A 153 5.40 14.80 -10.50
CA ALA A 153 6.69 14.17 -10.22
C ALA A 153 6.52 12.86 -9.43
N LEU A 154 5.60 12.84 -8.46
CA LEU A 154 5.29 11.65 -7.68
C LEU A 154 4.58 10.59 -8.53
N GLN A 155 3.59 10.95 -9.36
CA GLN A 155 2.97 10.05 -10.35
C GLN A 155 4.05 9.37 -11.21
N SER A 156 5.00 10.15 -11.75
CA SER A 156 6.06 9.61 -12.58
C SER A 156 6.88 8.56 -11.83
N ARG A 157 7.27 8.82 -10.57
CA ARG A 157 7.97 7.82 -9.75
C ARG A 157 7.14 6.57 -9.45
N ILE A 158 5.82 6.73 -9.21
CA ILE A 158 4.91 5.61 -8.99
C ILE A 158 4.85 4.72 -10.23
N SER A 159 4.71 5.33 -11.41
CA SER A 159 4.73 4.62 -12.69
C SER A 159 6.06 3.88 -12.91
N ASP A 160 7.19 4.54 -12.69
CA ASP A 160 8.52 3.94 -12.87
C ASP A 160 8.75 2.73 -11.94
N VAL A 161 8.40 2.85 -10.67
CA VAL A 161 8.78 1.87 -9.63
C VAL A 161 7.77 0.73 -9.53
N PHE A 162 6.48 1.02 -9.72
CA PHE A 162 5.41 0.05 -9.52
C PHE A 162 4.74 -0.41 -10.82
N ALA A 163 5.06 0.23 -11.96
CA ALA A 163 4.40 0.01 -13.25
C ALA A 163 2.88 0.23 -13.19
N VAL A 164 2.47 1.25 -12.43
CA VAL A 164 1.09 1.69 -12.23
C VAL A 164 1.00 3.18 -12.52
N ASP A 165 0.25 3.57 -13.54
CA ASP A 165 0.08 4.96 -13.93
C ASP A 165 -1.33 5.46 -13.57
N ILE A 166 -1.43 6.19 -12.46
CA ILE A 166 -2.69 6.80 -12.02
C ILE A 166 -2.50 8.30 -11.99
N HIS A 167 -3.25 9.02 -12.82
CA HIS A 167 -3.18 10.47 -12.84
C HIS A 167 -3.61 11.05 -11.48
N PRO A 168 -2.88 12.01 -10.87
CA PRO A 168 -3.18 12.53 -9.53
C PRO A 168 -4.60 13.05 -9.34
N ALA A 169 -5.26 13.54 -10.40
CA ALA A 169 -6.64 14.02 -10.34
C ALA A 169 -7.71 12.90 -10.26
N ALA A 170 -7.34 11.65 -10.60
CA ALA A 170 -8.26 10.51 -10.55
C ALA A 170 -8.75 10.28 -9.13
N LYS A 171 -10.06 10.03 -8.99
CA LYS A 171 -10.70 9.81 -7.68
C LYS A 171 -10.83 8.31 -7.46
N ILE A 172 -10.26 7.83 -6.36
CA ILE A 172 -10.27 6.40 -6.02
C ILE A 172 -10.81 6.23 -4.60
N GLY A 173 -11.83 5.39 -4.45
CA GLY A 173 -12.39 4.96 -3.16
C GLY A 173 -11.41 4.11 -2.35
N LYS A 174 -11.91 3.32 -1.40
CA LYS A 174 -11.08 2.47 -0.52
C LYS A 174 -11.49 1.01 -0.60
N GLY A 175 -10.66 0.13 -0.05
CA GLY A 175 -10.81 -1.31 -0.21
C GLY A 175 -10.45 -1.74 -1.63
N ILE A 176 -9.47 -1.11 -2.26
CA ILE A 176 -9.07 -1.38 -3.64
C ILE A 176 -8.11 -2.57 -3.67
N LEU A 177 -8.36 -3.52 -4.57
CA LEU A 177 -7.43 -4.59 -4.88
C LEU A 177 -6.85 -4.34 -6.28
N PHE A 178 -5.53 -4.21 -6.38
CA PHE A 178 -4.82 -4.26 -7.64
C PHE A 178 -4.07 -5.59 -7.72
N ASP A 179 -4.62 -6.55 -8.44
CA ASP A 179 -3.99 -7.85 -8.66
C ASP A 179 -3.05 -7.78 -9.88
N HIS A 180 -1.81 -8.21 -9.71
CA HIS A 180 -0.77 -8.13 -10.74
C HIS A 180 -0.69 -6.75 -11.42
N ALA A 181 -0.63 -5.67 -10.63
CA ALA A 181 -0.86 -4.28 -11.04
C ALA A 181 -0.02 -3.71 -12.21
N THR A 182 0.92 -4.46 -12.80
CA THR A 182 1.68 -4.04 -13.98
C THR A 182 0.75 -3.54 -15.08
N GLY A 183 1.10 -2.40 -15.68
CA GLY A 183 0.43 -1.88 -16.86
C GLY A 183 -0.97 -1.33 -16.59
N VAL A 184 -1.36 -1.16 -15.33
CA VAL A 184 -2.60 -0.46 -14.98
C VAL A 184 -2.46 1.02 -15.31
N VAL A 185 -3.44 1.56 -16.04
CA VAL A 185 -3.51 2.99 -16.39
C VAL A 185 -4.87 3.56 -15.98
N VAL A 186 -4.87 4.64 -15.20
CA VAL A 186 -6.09 5.33 -14.76
C VAL A 186 -5.96 6.82 -15.06
N GLY A 187 -6.80 7.30 -15.99
CA GLY A 187 -6.70 8.65 -16.51
C GLY A 187 -7.31 9.74 -15.61
N GLU A 188 -7.03 10.99 -15.98
CA GLU A 188 -7.27 12.20 -15.18
C GLU A 188 -8.68 12.34 -14.57
N THR A 189 -9.71 12.03 -15.34
CA THR A 189 -11.11 12.24 -14.94
C THR A 189 -11.79 10.96 -14.48
N ALA A 190 -11.02 9.88 -14.31
CA ALA A 190 -11.56 8.60 -13.87
C ALA A 190 -12.07 8.69 -12.44
N VAL A 191 -13.13 7.93 -12.15
CA VAL A 191 -13.62 7.72 -10.80
C VAL A 191 -13.72 6.22 -10.57
N ILE A 192 -13.13 5.75 -9.48
CA ILE A 192 -13.21 4.37 -9.02
C ILE A 192 -13.88 4.39 -7.64
N GLY A 193 -14.96 3.63 -7.49
CA GLY A 193 -15.69 3.45 -6.25
C GLY A 193 -14.91 2.66 -5.19
N ASN A 194 -15.63 2.22 -4.16
CA ASN A 194 -15.08 1.39 -3.08
C ASN A 194 -15.11 -0.09 -3.45
N ASN A 195 -14.25 -0.87 -2.81
CA ASN A 195 -14.24 -2.34 -2.93
C ASN A 195 -14.08 -2.83 -4.37
N VAL A 196 -13.41 -2.06 -5.22
CA VAL A 196 -13.14 -2.44 -6.61
C VAL A 196 -11.92 -3.36 -6.66
N SER A 197 -11.93 -4.32 -7.58
CA SER A 197 -10.76 -5.12 -7.95
C SER A 197 -10.34 -4.78 -9.37
N ILE A 198 -9.05 -4.60 -9.62
CA ILE A 198 -8.49 -4.25 -10.92
C ILE A 198 -7.35 -5.22 -11.20
N LEU A 199 -7.45 -5.94 -12.31
CA LEU A 199 -6.45 -6.94 -12.72
C LEU A 199 -5.34 -6.32 -13.58
N HIS A 200 -4.39 -7.16 -13.99
CA HIS A 200 -3.26 -6.76 -14.82
C HIS A 200 -3.69 -6.06 -16.11
N HIS A 201 -2.92 -5.06 -16.55
CA HIS A 201 -3.07 -4.36 -17.84
C HIS A 201 -4.43 -3.64 -18.08
N VAL A 202 -5.26 -3.45 -17.04
CA VAL A 202 -6.51 -2.69 -17.18
C VAL A 202 -6.22 -1.21 -17.45
N THR A 203 -6.91 -0.65 -18.45
CA THR A 203 -6.80 0.77 -18.82
C THR A 203 -8.15 1.47 -18.67
N LEU A 204 -8.23 2.42 -17.74
CA LEU A 204 -9.34 3.38 -17.58
C LEU A 204 -8.97 4.70 -18.27
N GLY A 205 -8.77 4.60 -19.58
CA GLY A 205 -8.26 5.67 -20.45
C GLY A 205 -9.36 6.46 -21.17
N GLY A 206 -8.93 7.50 -21.89
CA GLY A 206 -9.81 8.27 -22.77
C GLY A 206 -9.85 7.72 -24.20
N THR A 207 -10.88 8.04 -24.95
CA THR A 207 -11.07 7.61 -26.35
C THR A 207 -10.35 8.48 -27.39
N GLY A 208 -9.52 9.44 -26.96
CA GLY A 208 -8.84 10.40 -27.85
C GLY A 208 -9.54 11.76 -28.01
N ASN A 209 -10.65 12.00 -27.31
CA ASN A 209 -11.29 13.33 -27.27
C ASN A 209 -10.46 14.33 -26.46
N PHE A 210 -10.32 15.57 -26.98
CA PHE A 210 -9.56 16.64 -26.33
C PHE A 210 -10.37 17.31 -25.22
N GLY A 211 -9.92 17.13 -23.98
CA GLY A 211 -10.44 17.83 -22.80
C GLY A 211 -11.78 17.30 -22.28
N GLY A 212 -12.23 17.87 -21.15
CA GLY A 212 -13.47 17.48 -20.48
C GLY A 212 -13.42 16.12 -19.77
N ASP A 213 -14.59 15.69 -19.28
CA ASP A 213 -14.75 14.38 -18.67
C ASP A 213 -14.78 13.28 -19.75
N ARG A 214 -13.73 12.46 -19.78
CA ARG A 214 -13.45 11.52 -20.87
C ARG A 214 -13.00 10.13 -20.42
N HIS A 215 -13.03 9.87 -19.11
CA HIS A 215 -12.56 8.61 -18.53
C HIS A 215 -13.70 7.89 -17.78
N PRO A 216 -13.61 6.56 -17.62
CA PRO A 216 -14.66 5.74 -17.00
C PRO A 216 -15.02 6.14 -15.55
N LYS A 217 -16.24 5.75 -15.14
CA LYS A 217 -16.77 5.87 -13.78
C LYS A 217 -17.15 4.46 -13.29
N ILE A 218 -16.29 3.88 -12.46
CA ILE A 218 -16.44 2.52 -11.95
C ILE A 218 -17.17 2.57 -10.61
N GLY A 219 -18.30 1.87 -10.53
CA GLY A 219 -19.11 1.78 -9.32
C GLY A 219 -18.47 0.91 -8.23
N ASP A 220 -19.09 0.90 -7.05
CA ASP A 220 -18.63 0.10 -5.92
C ASP A 220 -18.74 -1.41 -6.22
N GLY A 221 -17.75 -2.19 -5.77
CA GLY A 221 -17.77 -3.66 -5.84
C GLY A 221 -17.50 -4.28 -7.22
N VAL A 222 -17.15 -3.47 -8.22
CA VAL A 222 -16.82 -3.95 -9.57
C VAL A 222 -15.48 -4.73 -9.57
N CYS A 223 -15.38 -5.75 -10.42
CA CYS A 223 -14.18 -6.53 -10.71
C CYS A 223 -13.93 -6.49 -12.21
#